data_AF-A0A3M1GXW8-F1
#
_entry.id   AF-A0A3M1GXW8-F1
#
_cell.length_a   1.000
_cell.length_b   1.000
_cell.length_c   1.000
_cell.angle_alpha   90.00
_cell.angle_beta   90.00
_cell.angle_gamma   90.00
#
_symmetry.space_group_name_H-M   'P 1'
#
loop_
_entity.id
_entity.type
_entity.pdbx_description
1 polymer ?
#
loop_
_entity_poly.entity_id
_entity_poly.type
_entity_poly.pdbx_seq_one_letter_code
_entity_poly.pdbx_strand_id
1 'polypeptide(L)'
;MIIEKLKALFSRSEIPEETKSLLSKAQTTQELLQGLDELLTRNELEFNELNREITQLEEIEQEEMAKIREGNLPPRAKQNTLLYIKRLRKQMDNLQNRLYIYDKNINLHLNLIAKIQDMEAMALKGVDEKDIDKIIVDFQTNLERYMDSVVAAEAAEEYVVDLGDKERAELEALEKEIVGEYKEKQVAKEKSSTEKESQKAPSELQKEVQKELEKEIGYKKEEEEVLEDEEVSEDIIQDEGRILEAE
;
A
#
# COMPACT_ATOMS: atom_id res chain seq x y z
N MET A 1 22.31 6.58 30.71
CA MET A 1 20.90 6.72 30.26
C MET A 1 20.76 6.06 28.89
N ILE A 2 19.70 5.28 28.65
CA ILE A 2 19.49 4.49 27.42
C ILE A 2 19.52 5.37 26.16
N ILE A 3 18.92 6.56 26.22
CA ILE A 3 18.87 7.52 25.10
C ILE A 3 20.27 7.96 24.62
N GLU A 4 21.22 8.15 25.54
CA GLU A 4 22.61 8.52 25.20
C GLU A 4 23.31 7.39 24.44
N LYS A 5 23.07 6.13 24.86
CA LYS A 5 23.62 4.95 24.18
C LYS A 5 23.04 4.79 22.78
N LEU A 6 21.72 5.01 22.63
CA LEU A 6 21.05 5.03 21.32
C LEU A 6 21.62 6.13 20.42
N LYS A 7 21.72 7.37 20.89
CA LYS A 7 22.31 8.47 20.11
C LYS A 7 23.74 8.14 19.65
N ALA A 8 24.58 7.61 20.54
CA ALA A 8 25.95 7.23 20.21
C ALA A 8 26.01 6.12 19.15
N LEU A 9 25.08 5.16 19.20
CA LEU A 9 24.97 4.06 18.25
C LEU A 9 24.66 4.57 16.84
N PHE A 10 23.67 5.46 16.72
CA PHE A 10 23.23 5.96 15.43
C PHE A 10 24.09 7.08 14.84
N SER A 11 24.98 7.66 15.64
CA SER A 11 25.94 8.65 15.16
C SER A 11 26.98 8.06 14.18
N ARG A 12 27.10 6.73 14.13
CA ARG A 12 28.10 6.02 13.30
C ARG A 12 27.49 5.28 12.12
N SER A 13 26.17 5.09 12.11
CA SER A 13 25.46 4.31 11.10
C SER A 13 24.81 5.19 10.04
N GLU A 14 24.76 4.71 8.81
CA GLU A 14 24.03 5.33 7.71
C GLU A 14 22.52 5.06 7.81
N ILE A 15 21.87 5.53 8.86
CA ILE A 15 20.40 5.50 8.94
C ILE A 15 19.77 6.61 8.09
N PRO A 16 18.48 6.47 7.68
CA PRO A 16 17.75 7.51 6.97
C PRO A 16 17.86 8.87 7.66
N GLU A 17 18.01 9.95 6.89
CA GLU A 17 18.24 11.30 7.42
C GLU A 17 17.14 11.77 8.38
N GLU A 18 15.90 11.37 8.14
CA GLU A 18 14.77 11.69 9.00
C GLU A 18 14.88 10.99 10.36
N THR A 19 15.31 9.73 10.36
CA THR A 19 15.62 8.97 11.59
C THR A 19 16.81 9.60 12.33
N LYS A 20 17.86 10.05 11.63
CA LYS A 20 18.99 10.79 12.24
C LYS A 20 18.52 12.09 12.88
N SER A 21 17.70 12.85 12.16
CA SER A 21 17.14 14.10 12.68
C SER A 21 16.27 13.86 13.90
N LEU A 22 15.49 12.78 13.94
CA LEU A 22 14.67 12.44 15.10
C LEU A 22 15.54 12.09 16.31
N LEU A 23 16.52 11.20 16.12
CA LEU A 23 17.42 10.76 17.18
C LEU A 23 18.26 11.89 17.79
N SER A 24 18.73 12.83 16.96
CA SER A 24 19.48 13.98 17.47
C SER A 24 18.61 14.89 18.35
N LYS A 25 17.35 15.12 17.95
CA LYS A 25 16.40 16.02 18.63
C LYS A 25 15.77 15.42 19.88
N ALA A 26 15.46 14.12 19.89
CA ALA A 26 14.77 13.46 20.99
C ALA A 26 15.55 13.59 22.31
N GLN A 27 14.90 14.04 23.38
CA GLN A 27 15.51 14.17 24.71
C GLN A 27 15.19 12.98 25.59
N THR A 28 14.05 12.33 25.35
CA THR A 28 13.59 11.17 26.09
C THR A 28 13.36 9.97 25.17
N THR A 29 13.36 8.77 25.75
CA THR A 29 13.03 7.54 25.02
C THR A 29 11.59 7.56 24.52
N GLN A 30 10.67 8.16 25.28
CA GLN A 30 9.26 8.29 24.89
C GLN A 30 9.06 9.21 23.68
N GLU A 31 9.75 10.35 23.64
CA GLU A 31 9.76 11.24 22.46
C GLU A 31 10.33 10.54 21.23
N LEU A 32 11.37 9.72 21.40
CA LEU A 32 11.95 8.94 20.32
C LEU A 32 10.96 7.89 19.79
N LEU A 33 10.31 7.12 20.68
CA LEU A 33 9.30 6.14 20.30
C LEU A 33 8.14 6.77 19.55
N GLN A 34 7.59 7.87 20.06
CA GLN A 34 6.50 8.59 19.40
C GLN A 34 6.91 9.07 18.00
N GLY A 35 8.11 9.66 17.86
CA GLY A 35 8.58 10.09 16.55
C GLY A 35 8.84 8.93 15.59
N LEU A 36 9.27 7.77 16.09
CA LEU A 36 9.43 6.56 15.26
C LEU A 36 8.06 6.03 14.80
N ASP A 37 7.04 6.07 15.65
CA ASP A 37 5.66 5.69 15.28
C ASP A 37 5.09 6.64 14.20
N GLU A 38 5.36 7.94 14.30
CA GLU A 38 4.96 8.93 13.29
C GLU A 38 5.66 8.67 11.94
N LEU A 39 6.97 8.39 11.96
CA LEU A 39 7.72 8.03 10.75
C LEU A 39 7.23 6.72 10.14
N LEU A 40 6.96 5.71 10.97
CA LEU A 40 6.41 4.43 10.57
C LEU A 40 5.06 4.61 9.87
N THR A 41 4.13 5.31 10.51
CA THR A 41 2.79 5.58 9.97
C THR A 41 2.87 6.28 8.61
N ARG A 42 3.74 7.30 8.49
CA ARG A 42 3.92 8.01 7.23
C ARG A 42 4.52 7.11 6.15
N ASN A 43 5.51 6.28 6.47
CA ASN A 43 6.08 5.34 5.52
C ASN A 43 5.06 4.28 5.07
N GLU A 44 4.20 3.81 5.97
CA GLU A 44 3.10 2.89 5.63
C GLU A 44 2.07 3.54 4.70
N LEU A 45 1.74 4.81 4.92
CA LEU A 45 0.84 5.55 4.02
C LEU A 45 1.44 5.66 2.61
N GLU A 46 2.69 6.11 2.51
CA GLU A 46 3.41 6.23 1.24
C GLU A 46 3.56 4.87 0.53
N PHE A 47 3.87 3.81 1.28
CA PHE A 47 3.93 2.44 0.77
C PHE A 47 2.58 2.03 0.15
N ASN A 48 1.49 2.26 0.86
CA ASN A 48 0.15 1.92 0.40
C ASN A 48 -0.29 2.74 -0.83
N GLU A 49 0.08 4.02 -0.89
CA GLU A 49 -0.20 4.89 -2.04
C GLU A 49 0.55 4.40 -3.28
N LEU A 50 1.85 4.11 -3.17
CA LEU A 50 2.63 3.56 -4.28
C LEU A 50 2.10 2.21 -4.73
N ASN A 51 1.69 1.35 -3.81
CA ASN A 51 1.15 0.03 -4.14
C ASN A 51 -0.16 0.14 -4.93
N ARG A 52 -1.03 1.11 -4.58
CA ARG A 52 -2.24 1.42 -5.36
C ARG A 52 -1.91 1.94 -6.75
N GLU A 53 -0.92 2.83 -6.86
CA GLU A 53 -0.49 3.36 -8.16
C GLU A 53 0.08 2.26 -9.06
N ILE A 54 0.90 1.35 -8.52
CA ILE A 54 1.39 0.18 -9.25
C ILE A 54 0.23 -0.68 -9.74
N THR A 55 -0.73 -1.00 -8.85
CA THR A 55 -1.91 -1.80 -9.23
C THR A 55 -2.68 -1.17 -10.39
N GLN A 56 -2.88 0.15 -10.37
CA GLN A 56 -3.55 0.87 -11.46
C GLN A 56 -2.76 0.81 -12.77
N LEU A 57 -1.43 0.95 -12.71
CA LEU A 57 -0.58 0.84 -13.90
C LEU A 57 -0.56 -0.59 -14.45
N GLU A 58 -0.63 -1.61 -13.60
CA GLU A 58 -0.74 -3.02 -14.01
C GLU A 58 -2.05 -3.29 -14.74
N GLU A 59 -3.18 -2.77 -14.23
CA GLU A 59 -4.48 -2.88 -14.90
C GLU A 59 -4.44 -2.25 -16.30
N ILE A 60 -3.91 -1.02 -16.41
CA ILE A 60 -3.76 -0.33 -17.70
C ILE A 60 -2.82 -1.11 -18.63
N GLU A 61 -1.70 -1.64 -18.12
CA GLU A 61 -0.78 -2.45 -18.92
C GLU A 61 -1.48 -3.71 -19.46
N GLN A 62 -2.27 -4.39 -18.64
CA GLN A 62 -3.02 -5.58 -19.03
C GLN A 62 -4.06 -5.27 -20.11
N GLU A 63 -4.78 -4.17 -20.00
CA GLU A 63 -5.73 -3.71 -21.03
C GLU A 63 -5.03 -3.42 -22.36
N GLU A 64 -3.90 -2.70 -22.34
CA GLU A 64 -3.14 -2.40 -23.55
C GLU A 64 -2.51 -3.66 -24.17
N MET A 65 -2.06 -4.61 -23.34
CA MET A 65 -1.62 -5.92 -23.80
C MET A 65 -2.75 -6.71 -24.46
N ALA A 66 -3.98 -6.65 -23.93
CA ALA A 66 -5.14 -7.31 -24.51
C ALA A 66 -5.44 -6.76 -25.92
N LYS A 67 -5.41 -5.43 -26.11
CA LYS A 67 -5.59 -4.78 -27.43
C LYS A 67 -4.57 -5.27 -28.47
N ILE A 68 -3.33 -5.52 -28.05
CA ILE A 68 -2.30 -6.09 -28.93
C ILE A 68 -2.59 -7.56 -29.26
N ARG A 69 -3.02 -8.35 -28.27
CA ARG A 69 -3.35 -9.78 -28.44
C ARG A 69 -4.53 -10.00 -29.39
N GLU A 70 -5.54 -9.12 -29.33
CA GLU A 70 -6.70 -9.16 -30.21
C GLU A 70 -6.36 -8.89 -31.69
N GLY A 71 -5.21 -8.28 -31.97
CA GLY A 71 -4.65 -8.20 -33.33
C GLY A 71 -5.32 -7.20 -34.28
N ASN A 72 -6.38 -6.51 -33.86
CA ASN A 72 -7.15 -5.56 -34.68
C ASN A 72 -6.59 -4.13 -34.69
N LEU A 73 -5.27 -3.97 -34.53
CA LEU A 73 -4.61 -2.65 -34.52
C LEU A 73 -3.86 -2.39 -35.84
N PRO A 74 -4.05 -1.22 -36.47
CA PRO A 74 -3.20 -0.78 -37.57
C PRO A 74 -1.70 -0.78 -37.18
N PRO A 75 -0.75 -1.02 -38.11
CA PRO A 75 0.67 -1.16 -37.78
C PRO A 75 1.24 0.00 -36.94
N ARG A 76 0.86 1.24 -37.26
CA ARG A 76 1.29 2.43 -36.51
C ARG A 76 0.68 2.49 -35.11
N ALA A 77 -0.59 2.12 -34.95
CA ALA A 77 -1.26 2.07 -33.66
C ALA A 77 -0.62 0.99 -32.76
N LYS A 78 -0.36 -0.20 -33.32
CA LYS A 78 0.35 -1.28 -32.63
C LYS A 78 1.73 -0.85 -32.11
N GLN A 79 2.50 -0.13 -32.93
CA GLN A 79 3.80 0.39 -32.52
C GLN A 79 3.68 1.40 -31.36
N ASN A 80 2.70 2.30 -31.43
CA ASN A 80 2.45 3.27 -30.36
C ASN A 80 2.03 2.59 -29.05
N THR A 81 1.15 1.58 -29.11
CA THR A 81 0.73 0.80 -27.93
C THR A 81 1.91 0.08 -27.29
N LEU A 82 2.80 -0.54 -28.09
CA LEU A 82 4.02 -1.17 -27.56
C LEU A 82 4.96 -0.18 -26.85
N LEU A 83 5.12 1.03 -27.41
CA LEU A 83 5.91 2.08 -26.76
C LEU A 83 5.25 2.58 -25.48
N TYR A 84 3.93 2.61 -25.42
CA TYR A 84 3.20 2.98 -24.22
C TYR A 84 3.34 1.93 -23.10
N ILE A 85 3.15 0.64 -23.41
CA ILE A 85 3.39 -0.47 -22.49
C ILE A 85 4.83 -0.42 -21.93
N LYS A 86 5.82 -0.17 -22.80
CA LYS A 86 7.22 -0.01 -22.35
C LYS A 86 7.40 1.13 -21.35
N ARG A 87 6.68 2.25 -21.52
CA ARG A 87 6.71 3.37 -20.57
C ARG A 87 6.04 3.01 -19.25
N LEU A 88 4.89 2.33 -19.29
CA LEU A 88 4.18 1.86 -18.10
C LEU A 88 5.06 0.94 -17.25
N ARG A 89 5.72 -0.05 -17.87
CA ARG A 89 6.68 -0.92 -17.17
C ARG A 89 7.80 -0.15 -16.49
N LYS A 90 8.42 0.80 -17.19
CA LYS A 90 9.48 1.63 -16.60
C LYS A 90 8.96 2.47 -15.42
N GLN A 91 7.72 2.93 -15.46
CA GLN A 91 7.09 3.64 -14.35
C GLN A 91 6.87 2.70 -13.16
N MET A 92 6.33 1.49 -13.41
CA MET A 92 6.16 0.48 -12.37
C MET A 92 7.49 0.08 -11.73
N ASP A 93 8.55 -0.16 -12.52
CA ASP A 93 9.89 -0.47 -12.00
C ASP A 93 10.39 0.63 -11.05
N ASN A 94 10.17 1.91 -11.40
CA ASN A 94 10.56 3.03 -10.55
C ASN A 94 9.76 3.07 -9.25
N LEU A 95 8.44 2.86 -9.31
CA LEU A 95 7.57 2.83 -8.14
C LEU A 95 7.89 1.63 -7.25
N GLN A 96 8.20 0.47 -7.82
CA GLN A 96 8.62 -0.73 -7.09
C GLN A 96 9.93 -0.50 -6.33
N ASN A 97 10.90 0.18 -6.92
CA ASN A 97 12.13 0.57 -6.21
C ASN A 97 11.83 1.48 -5.02
N ARG A 98 10.94 2.47 -5.19
CA ARG A 98 10.52 3.33 -4.07
C ARG A 98 9.76 2.55 -3.00
N LEU A 99 8.90 1.62 -3.40
CA LEU A 99 8.14 0.75 -2.50
C LEU A 99 9.09 -0.14 -1.67
N TYR A 100 10.13 -0.68 -2.29
CA TYR A 100 11.19 -1.43 -1.60
C TYR A 100 11.88 -0.55 -0.53
N ILE A 101 12.24 0.69 -0.85
CA ILE A 101 12.84 1.62 0.13
C ILE A 101 11.90 1.86 1.32
N TYR A 102 10.60 2.07 1.08
CA TYR A 102 9.64 2.27 2.17
C TYR A 102 9.44 1.01 3.02
N ASP A 103 9.33 -0.18 2.43
CA ASP A 103 9.27 -1.44 3.16
C ASP A 103 10.49 -1.63 4.07
N LYS A 104 11.67 -1.35 3.53
CA LYS A 104 12.93 -1.36 4.27
C LYS A 104 12.85 -0.38 5.45
N ASN A 105 12.46 0.88 5.22
CA ASN A 105 12.32 1.86 6.29
C ASN A 105 11.29 1.46 7.38
N ILE A 106 10.15 0.89 6.99
CA ILE A 106 9.13 0.35 7.90
C ILE A 106 9.75 -0.74 8.80
N ASN A 107 10.43 -1.71 8.19
CA ASN A 107 11.09 -2.80 8.91
C ASN A 107 12.18 -2.29 9.86
N LEU A 108 12.97 -1.30 9.44
CA LEU A 108 13.96 -0.65 10.30
C LEU A 108 13.28 -0.02 11.52
N HIS A 109 12.23 0.77 11.32
CA HIS A 109 11.55 1.49 12.40
C HIS A 109 10.85 0.53 13.37
N LEU A 110 10.19 -0.52 12.88
CA LEU A 110 9.62 -1.58 13.72
C LEU A 110 10.68 -2.26 14.59
N ASN A 111 11.83 -2.62 14.01
CA ASN A 111 12.92 -3.23 14.75
C ASN A 111 13.50 -2.28 15.80
N LEU A 112 13.64 -0.99 15.48
CA LEU A 112 14.09 0.04 16.41
C LEU A 112 13.15 0.17 17.60
N ILE A 113 11.85 0.31 17.34
CA ILE A 113 10.81 0.42 18.37
C ILE A 113 10.87 -0.80 19.30
N ALA A 114 10.89 -2.01 18.75
CA ALA A 114 10.96 -3.24 19.52
C ALA A 114 12.22 -3.29 20.43
N LYS A 115 13.39 -2.91 19.91
CA LYS A 115 14.63 -2.89 20.70
C LYS A 115 14.63 -1.83 21.79
N ILE A 116 14.07 -0.67 21.52
CA ILE A 116 13.92 0.37 22.55
C ILE A 116 13.03 -0.15 23.69
N GLN A 117 11.88 -0.76 23.35
CA GLN A 117 10.95 -1.33 24.32
C GLN A 117 11.58 -2.49 25.11
N ASP A 118 12.35 -3.37 24.47
CA ASP A 118 13.12 -4.44 25.13
C ASP A 118 14.07 -3.86 26.19
N MET A 119 14.82 -2.81 25.85
CA MET A 119 15.75 -2.15 26.77
C MET A 119 15.04 -1.47 27.93
N GLU A 120 13.92 -0.79 27.68
CA GLU A 120 13.10 -0.20 28.74
C GLU A 120 12.55 -1.27 29.69
N ALA A 121 12.03 -2.37 29.15
CA ALA A 121 11.53 -3.49 29.95
C ALA A 121 12.63 -4.13 30.81
N MET A 122 13.85 -4.25 30.29
CA MET A 122 15.00 -4.76 31.04
C MET A 122 15.45 -3.80 32.13
N ALA A 123 15.51 -2.49 31.84
CA ALA A 123 15.83 -1.48 32.83
C ALA A 123 14.80 -1.45 33.97
N LEU A 124 13.51 -1.58 33.66
CA LEU A 124 12.43 -1.67 34.67
C LEU A 124 12.53 -2.94 35.53
N LYS A 125 13.07 -4.03 34.99
CA LYS A 125 13.33 -5.29 35.73
C LYS A 125 14.63 -5.26 36.53
N GLY A 126 15.40 -4.17 36.47
CA GLY A 126 16.68 -4.04 37.17
C GLY A 126 17.79 -4.93 36.58
N VAL A 127 17.70 -5.26 35.30
CA VAL A 127 18.77 -6.00 34.59
C VAL A 127 20.03 -5.13 34.52
N ASP A 128 21.20 -5.75 34.69
CA ASP A 128 22.48 -5.06 34.63
C ASP A 128 22.71 -4.39 33.27
N GLU A 129 23.31 -3.18 33.29
CA GLU A 129 23.58 -2.41 32.08
C GLU A 129 24.42 -3.18 31.03
N LYS A 130 25.21 -4.16 31.47
CA LYS A 130 26.04 -5.00 30.59
C LYS A 130 25.22 -5.90 29.67
N ASP A 131 24.05 -6.37 30.11
CA ASP A 131 23.18 -7.21 29.30
C ASP A 131 22.35 -6.38 28.33
N ILE A 132 22.02 -5.13 28.72
CA ILE A 132 21.46 -4.12 27.80
C ILE A 132 22.47 -3.78 26.69
N ASP A 133 23.76 -3.67 27.02
CA ASP A 133 24.81 -3.41 26.04
C ASP A 133 24.98 -4.54 25.01
N LYS A 134 24.71 -5.80 25.36
CA LYS A 134 24.74 -6.91 24.38
C LYS A 134 23.66 -6.74 23.31
N ILE A 135 22.46 -6.33 23.69
CA ILE A 135 21.35 -6.11 22.75
C ILE A 135 21.67 -4.98 21.78
N ILE A 136 22.32 -3.94 22.28
CA ILE A 136 22.79 -2.80 21.49
C ILE A 136 23.81 -3.27 20.43
N VAL A 137 24.76 -4.12 20.81
CA VAL A 137 25.76 -4.68 19.88
C VAL A 137 25.14 -5.63 18.85
N ASP A 138 24.22 -6.50 19.28
CA ASP A 138 23.49 -7.40 18.38
C ASP A 138 22.67 -6.60 17.37
N PHE A 139 22.03 -5.52 17.84
CA PHE A 139 21.29 -4.61 16.98
C PHE A 139 22.20 -3.90 15.97
N GLN A 140 23.39 -3.40 16.38
CA GLN A 140 24.36 -2.82 15.44
C GLN A 140 24.75 -3.80 14.35
N THR A 141 25.05 -5.04 14.72
CA THR A 141 25.46 -6.07 13.76
C THR A 141 24.35 -6.35 12.74
N ASN A 142 23.09 -6.36 13.18
CA ASN A 142 21.94 -6.54 12.29
C ASN A 142 21.68 -5.31 11.42
N LEU A 143 21.86 -4.10 11.98
CA LEU A 143 21.73 -2.84 11.26
C LEU A 143 22.78 -2.73 10.15
N GLU A 144 24.04 -3.06 10.42
CA GLU A 144 25.13 -3.04 9.43
C GLU A 144 24.84 -4.00 8.27
N ARG A 145 24.43 -5.24 8.56
CA ARG A 145 24.03 -6.20 7.52
C ARG A 145 22.85 -5.71 6.69
N TYR A 146 21.90 -5.07 7.34
CA TYR A 146 20.75 -4.49 6.67
C TYR A 146 21.18 -3.34 5.75
N MET A 147 22.07 -2.44 6.21
CA MET A 147 22.60 -1.36 5.38
C MET A 147 23.41 -1.87 4.19
N ASP A 148 24.24 -2.90 4.39
CA ASP A 148 24.97 -3.55 3.29
C ASP A 148 24.01 -4.07 2.21
N SER A 149 22.83 -4.58 2.60
CA SER A 149 21.81 -5.04 1.64
C SER A 149 21.12 -3.90 0.89
N VAL A 150 20.89 -2.76 1.55
CA VAL A 150 20.27 -1.58 0.93
C VAL A 150 21.26 -0.91 -0.03
N VAL A 151 22.50 -0.70 0.39
CA VAL A 151 23.55 -0.09 -0.46
C VAL A 151 23.87 -1.00 -1.66
N ALA A 152 23.87 -2.32 -1.48
CA ALA A 152 24.03 -3.25 -2.59
C ALA A 152 22.84 -3.18 -3.58
N ALA A 153 21.62 -2.98 -3.10
CA ALA A 153 20.44 -2.81 -3.94
C ALA A 153 20.47 -1.47 -4.71
N GLU A 154 20.90 -0.38 -4.07
CA GLU A 154 21.08 0.93 -4.71
C GLU A 154 22.24 0.91 -5.74
N ALA A 155 23.36 0.26 -5.44
CA ALA A 155 24.47 0.11 -6.38
C ALA A 155 24.14 -0.81 -7.57
N ALA A 156 23.12 -1.66 -7.43
CA ALA A 156 22.63 -2.53 -8.49
C ALA A 156 21.65 -1.84 -9.46
N GLU A 157 21.40 -0.52 -9.35
CA GLU A 157 20.49 0.27 -10.20
C GLU A 157 20.69 0.13 -11.74
N GLU A 158 21.74 -0.53 -12.23
CA GLU A 158 21.89 -0.90 -13.66
C GLU A 158 21.28 -2.27 -14.05
N TYR A 159 20.88 -3.10 -13.09
CA TYR A 159 20.23 -4.39 -13.34
C TYR A 159 18.96 -4.50 -12.49
N VAL A 160 17.87 -4.92 -13.13
CA VAL A 160 16.58 -5.26 -12.48
C VAL A 160 16.86 -5.91 -11.13
N VAL A 161 16.36 -5.30 -10.05
CA VAL A 161 16.55 -5.78 -8.68
C VAL A 161 15.91 -7.16 -8.59
N ASP A 162 16.73 -8.19 -8.79
CA ASP A 162 16.36 -9.57 -8.56
C ASP A 162 16.27 -9.72 -7.04
N LEU A 163 15.05 -9.82 -6.50
CA LEU A 163 14.82 -10.15 -5.09
C LEU A 163 15.80 -11.25 -4.70
N GLY A 164 16.59 -11.02 -3.64
CA GLY A 164 17.60 -11.99 -3.22
C GLY A 164 16.96 -13.34 -2.95
N ASP A 165 17.67 -14.44 -3.24
CA ASP A 165 17.15 -15.82 -3.12
C ASP A 165 16.49 -16.11 -1.76
N LYS A 166 16.94 -15.43 -0.70
CA LYS A 166 16.36 -15.51 0.65
C LYS A 166 14.99 -14.85 0.76
N GLU A 167 14.83 -13.64 0.21
CA GLU A 167 13.55 -12.92 0.24
C GLU A 167 12.51 -13.62 -0.64
N ARG A 168 12.93 -14.18 -1.79
CA ARG A 168 12.08 -15.07 -2.60
C ARG A 168 11.62 -16.30 -1.83
N ALA A 169 12.53 -16.97 -1.13
CA ALA A 169 12.18 -18.15 -0.35
C ALA A 169 11.23 -17.82 0.81
N GLU A 170 11.40 -16.68 1.46
CA GLU A 170 10.51 -16.18 2.51
C GLU A 170 9.12 -15.84 1.94
N LEU A 171 9.05 -15.17 0.78
CA LEU A 171 7.79 -14.88 0.09
C LEU A 171 7.08 -16.14 -0.38
N GLU A 172 7.79 -17.12 -0.93
CA GLU A 172 7.22 -18.41 -1.31
C GLU A 172 6.72 -19.21 -0.10
N ALA A 173 7.42 -19.14 1.05
CA ALA A 173 6.98 -19.78 2.27
C ALA A 173 5.69 -19.13 2.79
N LEU A 174 5.62 -17.80 2.75
CA LEU A 174 4.46 -17.01 3.15
C LEU A 174 3.27 -17.24 2.20
N GLU A 175 3.50 -17.37 0.90
CA GLU A 175 2.48 -17.77 -0.08
C GLU A 175 1.93 -19.16 0.23
N LYS A 176 2.80 -20.14 0.51
CA LYS A 176 2.40 -21.51 0.89
C LYS A 176 1.61 -21.54 2.19
N GLU A 177 1.97 -20.73 3.17
CA GLU A 177 1.25 -20.58 4.45
C GLU A 177 -0.15 -20.00 4.22
N ILE A 178 -0.26 -18.88 3.51
CA ILE A 178 -1.55 -18.22 3.22
C ILE A 178 -2.46 -19.13 2.40
N VAL A 179 -1.94 -19.76 1.34
CA VAL A 179 -2.71 -20.68 0.50
C VAL A 179 -3.09 -21.96 1.27
N GLY A 180 -2.23 -22.43 2.17
CA GLY A 180 -2.50 -23.53 3.09
C GLY A 180 -3.63 -23.21 4.06
N GLU A 181 -3.58 -22.07 4.74
CA GLU A 181 -4.64 -21.58 5.62
C GLU A 181 -5.96 -21.33 4.88
N TYR A 182 -5.90 -20.79 3.66
CA TYR A 182 -7.09 -20.54 2.84
C TYR A 182 -7.80 -21.86 2.48
N LYS A 183 -7.03 -22.91 2.16
CA LYS A 183 -7.56 -24.27 1.93
C LYS A 183 -8.15 -24.89 3.19
N GLU A 184 -7.50 -24.74 4.35
CA GLU A 184 -8.05 -25.25 5.62
C GLU A 184 -9.35 -24.54 6.03
N LYS A 185 -9.42 -23.22 5.85
CA LYS A 185 -10.65 -22.43 6.09
C LYS A 185 -11.79 -22.81 5.14
N GLN A 186 -11.50 -23.14 3.87
CA GLN A 186 -12.53 -23.64 2.94
C GLN A 186 -13.01 -25.05 3.30
N VAL A 187 -12.12 -25.97 3.67
CA VAL A 187 -12.48 -27.33 4.08
C VAL A 187 -13.28 -27.33 5.40
N ALA A 188 -12.96 -26.43 6.34
CA ALA A 188 -13.75 -26.24 7.57
C ALA A 188 -15.15 -25.69 7.29
N LYS A 189 -15.30 -24.79 6.30
CA LYS A 189 -16.60 -24.22 5.90
C LYS A 189 -17.48 -25.25 5.17
N GLU A 190 -16.88 -26.09 4.32
CA GLU A 190 -17.56 -27.22 3.65
C GLU A 190 -17.95 -28.35 4.63
N LYS A 191 -17.10 -28.67 5.61
CA LYS A 191 -17.47 -29.66 6.65
C LYS A 191 -18.53 -29.14 7.62
N SER A 192 -18.60 -27.84 7.89
CA SER A 192 -19.66 -27.27 8.74
C SER A 192 -21.02 -27.16 8.05
N SER A 193 -21.05 -27.21 6.71
CA SER A 193 -22.29 -27.13 5.91
C SER A 193 -22.89 -28.50 5.56
N THR A 194 -22.15 -29.61 5.72
CA THR A 194 -22.66 -30.96 5.50
C THR A 194 -23.24 -31.63 6.76
N GLU A 195 -23.08 -31.05 7.95
CA GLU A 195 -23.52 -31.68 9.22
C GLU A 195 -24.76 -31.01 9.87
N LYS A 196 -25.44 -30.10 9.18
CA LYS A 196 -26.70 -29.48 9.64
C LYS A 196 -27.85 -29.61 8.63
N GLU A 197 -28.03 -30.80 8.08
CA GLU A 197 -29.32 -31.23 7.51
C GLU A 197 -30.04 -32.15 8.50
N SER A 198 -30.49 -31.58 9.62
CA SER A 198 -31.66 -32.11 10.32
C SER A 198 -32.18 -31.12 11.35
N GLN A 199 -33.45 -30.78 11.15
CA GLN A 199 -34.41 -30.15 12.08
C GLN A 199 -34.66 -28.64 11.97
N LYS A 200 -35.84 -28.36 11.36
CA LYS A 200 -36.90 -27.41 11.73
C LYS A 200 -36.78 -25.90 11.39
N ALA A 201 -37.75 -25.53 10.54
CA ALA A 201 -38.59 -24.33 10.49
C ALA A 201 -38.00 -23.01 9.91
N PRO A 202 -38.75 -22.31 9.03
CA PRO A 202 -38.28 -21.13 8.30
C PRO A 202 -38.37 -19.86 9.15
N SER A 203 -37.26 -19.14 9.30
CA SER A 203 -37.22 -17.87 10.04
C SER A 203 -37.75 -16.71 9.18
N GLU A 204 -38.63 -15.91 9.78
CA GLU A 204 -39.32 -14.74 9.23
C GLU A 204 -38.41 -13.59 8.73
N LEU A 205 -37.09 -13.69 8.92
CA LEU A 205 -36.10 -12.68 8.53
C LEU A 205 -35.89 -12.50 7.01
N GLN A 206 -36.26 -13.49 6.18
CA GLN A 206 -36.13 -13.35 4.72
C GLN A 206 -37.27 -12.54 4.08
N LYS A 207 -38.40 -12.35 4.78
CA LYS A 207 -39.52 -11.52 4.29
C LYS A 207 -39.36 -10.04 4.60
N GLU A 208 -38.53 -9.68 5.59
CA GLU A 208 -38.25 -8.27 5.92
C GLU A 208 -37.23 -7.65 4.94
N VAL A 209 -36.18 -8.38 4.56
CA VAL A 209 -35.14 -7.88 3.64
C VAL A 209 -35.69 -7.65 2.22
N GLN A 210 -36.64 -8.47 1.74
CA GLN A 210 -37.29 -8.23 0.45
C GLN A 210 -38.25 -7.03 0.46
N LYS A 211 -38.80 -6.67 1.62
CA LYS A 211 -39.75 -5.54 1.75
C LYS A 211 -39.07 -4.18 1.86
N GLU A 212 -37.82 -4.15 2.35
CA GLU A 212 -37.00 -2.93 2.35
C GLU A 212 -36.41 -2.64 0.97
N LEU A 213 -36.00 -3.66 0.20
CA LEU A 213 -35.51 -3.48 -1.17
C LEU A 213 -36.57 -2.94 -2.14
N GLU A 214 -37.85 -3.34 -2.01
CA GLU A 214 -38.93 -2.83 -2.86
C GLU A 214 -39.30 -1.37 -2.55
N LYS A 215 -39.09 -0.88 -1.32
CA LYS A 215 -39.29 0.53 -0.98
C LYS A 215 -38.20 1.41 -1.58
N GLU A 216 -36.95 0.97 -1.60
CA GLU A 216 -35.83 1.79 -2.08
C GLU A 216 -35.79 1.92 -3.61
N ILE A 217 -36.35 0.95 -4.34
CA ILE A 217 -36.54 1.02 -5.80
C ILE A 217 -37.75 1.90 -6.18
N GLY A 218 -38.76 2.01 -5.32
CA GLY A 218 -39.93 2.87 -5.53
C GLY A 218 -39.61 4.37 -5.46
N TYR A 219 -38.69 4.79 -4.60
CA TYR A 219 -38.33 6.21 -4.44
C TYR A 219 -37.46 6.77 -5.56
N LYS A 220 -36.73 5.94 -6.33
CA LYS A 220 -35.91 6.41 -7.45
C LYS A 220 -36.68 6.66 -8.74
N LYS A 221 -37.94 6.22 -8.85
CA LYS A 221 -38.78 6.47 -10.03
C LYS A 221 -39.55 7.79 -9.99
N GLU A 222 -39.69 8.41 -8.82
CA GLU A 222 -40.40 9.70 -8.69
C GLU A 222 -39.46 10.92 -8.87
N GLU A 223 -38.13 10.77 -8.72
CA GLU A 223 -37.18 11.86 -8.99
C GLU A 223 -36.84 12.04 -10.49
N GLU A 224 -37.04 11.01 -11.31
CA GLU A 224 -36.76 11.07 -12.76
C GLU A 224 -37.95 11.67 -13.55
N GLU A 225 -39.17 11.68 -13.01
CA GLU A 225 -40.37 12.19 -13.68
C GLU A 225 -40.63 13.70 -13.42
N VAL A 226 -39.81 14.37 -12.60
CA VAL A 226 -39.96 15.81 -12.28
C VAL A 226 -38.99 16.71 -13.08
N LEU A 227 -38.05 16.13 -13.85
CA LEU A 227 -37.05 16.89 -14.61
C LEU A 227 -37.35 17.04 -16.11
N GLU A 228 -38.47 16.52 -16.62
CA GLU A 228 -38.83 16.64 -18.05
C GLU A 228 -39.74 17.84 -18.41
N ASP A 229 -40.17 18.67 -17.44
CA ASP A 229 -41.14 19.75 -17.68
C ASP A 229 -40.56 21.20 -17.67
N GLU A 230 -39.24 21.39 -17.69
CA GLU A 230 -38.62 22.74 -17.58
C GLU A 230 -37.72 23.16 -18.76
N GLU A 231 -38.01 22.73 -19.99
CA GLU A 231 -37.42 23.34 -21.21
C GLU A 231 -38.48 23.76 -22.24
N VAL A 232 -39.21 24.85 -21.96
CA VAL A 232 -39.84 25.66 -23.02
C VAL A 232 -39.80 27.15 -22.63
N SER A 233 -38.79 27.89 -23.11
CA SER A 233 -38.96 29.29 -23.54
C SER A 233 -37.74 29.80 -24.31
N GLU A 234 -37.65 29.46 -25.59
CA GLU A 234 -37.00 30.35 -26.58
C GLU A 234 -38.11 31.20 -27.20
N ASP A 235 -38.07 32.52 -26.97
CA ASP A 235 -38.04 33.52 -28.04
C ASP A 235 -38.22 34.97 -27.53
N ILE A 236 -37.68 35.88 -28.35
CA ILE A 236 -37.97 37.32 -28.45
C ILE A 236 -37.16 38.26 -27.55
N ILE A 237 -35.98 38.68 -28.03
CA ILE A 237 -35.62 40.12 -28.09
C ILE A 237 -34.93 40.43 -29.43
N GLN A 238 -35.65 41.19 -30.26
CA GLN A 238 -35.12 42.00 -31.37
C GLN A 238 -34.20 43.10 -30.81
N ASP A 239 -33.07 43.41 -31.42
CA ASP A 239 -32.96 44.54 -32.37
C ASP A 239 -31.51 44.98 -32.67
N GLU A 240 -31.37 45.41 -33.93
CA GLU A 240 -30.46 46.44 -34.47
C GLU A 240 -28.93 46.28 -34.44
N GLY A 241 -28.35 46.13 -35.65
CA GLY A 241 -26.90 46.24 -35.87
C GLY A 241 -26.43 46.24 -37.33
N ARG A 242 -27.15 46.95 -38.20
CA ARG A 242 -26.81 47.46 -39.55
C ARG A 242 -25.32 47.44 -40.02
N ILE A 243 -25.16 47.16 -41.34
CA ILE A 243 -24.29 47.84 -42.35
C ILE A 243 -22.80 47.41 -42.36
N LEU A 244 -22.11 47.08 -43.47
CA LEU A 244 -22.32 47.07 -44.93
C LEU A 244 -21.23 46.17 -45.56
N GLU A 245 -21.58 45.41 -46.60
CA GLU A 245 -20.64 44.99 -47.64
C GLU A 245 -20.35 46.17 -48.57
N ALA A 246 -19.10 46.30 -48.99
CA ALA A 246 -18.74 47.02 -50.21
C ALA A 246 -17.61 46.26 -50.91
N GLU A 247 -17.79 46.19 -52.22
CA GLU A 247 -17.05 45.55 -53.31
C GLU A 247 -15.52 45.67 -53.27
#